data_AF-A0AAP7GRG1-F1
#
_entry.id   AF-A0AAP7GRG1-F1
#
_cell.length_a   1.000
_cell.length_b   1.000
_cell.length_c   1.000
_cell.angle_alpha   90.00
_cell.angle_beta   90.00
_cell.angle_gamma   90.00
#
_symmetry.space_group_name_H-M   'P 1'
#
loop_
_entity.id
_entity.type
_entity.pdbx_description
1 polymer ?
#
loop_
_entity_poly.entity_id
_entity_poly.type
_entity_poly.pdbx_seq_one_letter_code
_entity_poly.pdbx_strand_id
1 'polypeptide(L)'
;MVCTTMVLLLATSGSAAAASTACEKAFKTVGDPRNGAMYMADLTVPGLKVQSALDQLRKIGADDQFEVGGQLVEGDTGNQYLIQTKGLRTPLVLIGTADRSGRVTLATKLARGQTIAQEDARKSMCDMLDKLKGGSQGDALAAAARAQYPISVAEEVTAPDLSKKMGKEVRDTMAAYNAAGSFKDLLLGTTTNKEDLGDRSATFLPVYAKYIGRRYRIDGQIYTVNSNSYSSRPGEVGSINYLVTPTRGLLRIRQNDTFNNNNYTIRCEFAPDQAANFAMLRERDWAKLEGEVSAVEGSSMTLRNCRQV
;
A
#
# COMPACT_ATOMS: atom_id res chain seq x y z
N MET A 1 -30.70 48.01 -39.88
CA MET A 1 -31.47 46.77 -39.69
C MET A 1 -30.64 45.62 -40.26
N VAL A 2 -29.80 45.02 -39.43
CA VAL A 2 -29.08 43.77 -39.75
C VAL A 2 -29.09 42.97 -38.46
N CYS A 3 -29.92 41.94 -38.43
CA CYS A 3 -30.13 41.06 -37.29
C CYS A 3 -29.12 39.93 -37.40
N THR A 4 -28.03 39.99 -36.64
CA THR A 4 -27.02 38.93 -36.62
C THR A 4 -27.39 37.95 -35.52
N THR A 5 -28.01 36.84 -35.92
CA THR A 5 -28.38 35.71 -35.06
C THR A 5 -27.10 35.03 -34.53
N MET A 6 -26.82 35.22 -33.25
CA MET A 6 -25.79 34.51 -32.51
C MET A 6 -26.32 33.11 -32.17
N VAL A 7 -25.81 32.08 -32.86
CA VAL A 7 -26.09 30.68 -32.55
C VAL A 7 -25.36 30.32 -31.26
N LEU A 8 -26.12 30.24 -30.16
CA LEU A 8 -25.65 29.73 -28.89
C LEU A 8 -25.53 28.20 -28.99
N LEU A 9 -24.32 27.69 -29.22
CA LEU A 9 -24.01 26.27 -29.03
C LEU A 9 -24.07 25.96 -27.53
N LEU A 10 -25.20 25.43 -27.08
CA LEU A 10 -25.33 24.74 -25.80
C LEU A 10 -24.49 23.46 -25.85
N ALA A 11 -23.23 23.56 -25.41
CA ALA A 11 -22.44 22.40 -25.06
C ALA A 11 -23.06 21.75 -23.81
N THR A 12 -23.71 20.61 -24.01
CA THR A 12 -24.22 19.73 -22.94
C THR A 12 -23.06 19.14 -22.14
N SER A 13 -22.57 19.90 -21.17
CA SER A 13 -21.65 19.44 -20.12
C SER A 13 -22.43 18.67 -19.04
N GLY A 14 -23.05 17.56 -19.45
CA GLY A 14 -24.04 16.81 -18.65
C GLY A 14 -23.51 15.65 -17.79
N SER A 15 -22.19 15.47 -17.63
CA SER A 15 -21.65 14.23 -17.03
C SER A 15 -20.83 14.42 -15.76
N ALA A 16 -20.42 15.64 -15.39
CA ALA A 16 -19.61 15.86 -14.19
C ALA A 16 -20.47 15.97 -12.91
N ALA A 17 -21.62 16.64 -12.97
CA ALA A 17 -22.52 16.81 -11.82
C ALA A 17 -23.25 15.50 -11.42
N ALA A 18 -23.43 14.57 -12.37
CA ALA A 18 -24.09 13.29 -12.11
C ALA A 18 -23.17 12.25 -11.42
N ALA A 19 -21.86 12.33 -11.66
CA ALA A 19 -20.88 11.44 -11.04
C ALA A 19 -20.61 11.82 -9.56
N SER A 20 -20.46 13.12 -9.26
CA SER A 20 -20.34 13.61 -7.88
C SER A 20 -21.54 13.22 -7.03
N THR A 21 -22.76 13.43 -7.54
CA THR A 21 -23.99 13.05 -6.84
C THR A 21 -24.17 11.54 -6.66
N ALA A 22 -23.61 10.70 -7.55
CA ALA A 22 -23.60 9.26 -7.37
C ALA A 22 -22.60 8.82 -6.29
N CYS A 23 -21.38 9.38 -6.32
CA CYS A 23 -20.36 9.12 -5.30
C CYS A 23 -20.85 9.55 -3.90
N GLU A 24 -21.41 10.76 -3.79
CA GLU A 24 -21.91 11.29 -2.52
C GLU A 24 -23.00 10.40 -1.91
N LYS A 25 -23.84 9.77 -2.73
CA LYS A 25 -24.86 8.81 -2.28
C LYS A 25 -24.27 7.45 -1.90
N ALA A 26 -23.17 7.05 -2.55
CA ALA A 26 -22.47 5.80 -2.27
C ALA A 26 -21.54 5.91 -1.05
N PHE A 27 -21.23 7.13 -0.59
CA PHE A 27 -20.38 7.38 0.55
C PHE A 27 -20.93 6.71 1.81
N LYS A 28 -20.05 6.01 2.53
CA LYS A 28 -20.38 5.27 3.75
C LYS A 28 -19.41 5.62 4.85
N THR A 29 -19.95 5.58 6.07
CA THR A 29 -19.18 5.67 7.30
C THR A 29 -19.48 4.46 8.14
N VAL A 30 -18.42 3.79 8.62
CA VAL A 30 -18.53 2.62 9.48
C VAL A 30 -17.78 2.90 10.78
N GLY A 31 -18.46 2.71 11.91
CA GLY A 31 -17.91 2.95 13.26
C GLY A 31 -18.08 4.40 13.75
N ASP A 32 -17.64 4.63 14.99
CA ASP A 32 -17.67 5.96 15.64
C ASP A 32 -16.33 6.69 15.38
N PRO A 33 -16.34 7.97 14.92
CA PRO A 33 -15.12 8.73 14.68
C PRO A 33 -14.16 8.80 15.87
N ARG A 34 -14.68 8.80 17.11
CA ARG A 34 -13.87 8.82 18.33
C ARG A 34 -13.07 7.53 18.53
N ASN A 35 -13.53 6.45 17.92
CA ASN A 35 -12.94 5.10 18.00
C ASN A 35 -12.31 4.65 16.68
N GLY A 36 -12.00 5.58 15.76
CA GLY A 36 -11.34 5.25 14.50
C GLY A 36 -12.30 4.76 13.41
N ALA A 37 -13.24 5.63 13.01
CA ALA A 37 -14.19 5.38 11.92
C ALA A 37 -13.48 5.08 10.60
N MET A 38 -14.17 4.34 9.74
CA MET A 38 -13.79 4.11 8.35
C MET A 38 -14.71 4.90 7.42
N TYR A 39 -14.12 5.63 6.49
CA TYR A 39 -14.82 6.30 5.41
C TYR A 39 -14.56 5.59 4.10
N MET A 40 -15.61 5.43 3.29
CA MET A 40 -15.55 4.76 2.00
C MET A 40 -16.39 5.51 0.98
N ALA A 41 -15.90 5.64 -0.24
CA ALA A 41 -16.64 6.13 -1.39
C ALA A 41 -16.33 5.24 -2.59
N ASP A 42 -17.29 5.09 -3.50
CA ASP A 42 -17.05 4.35 -4.73
C ASP A 42 -17.77 4.95 -5.94
N LEU A 43 -17.16 4.75 -7.11
CA LEU A 43 -17.68 5.18 -8.40
C LEU A 43 -17.33 4.15 -9.47
N THR A 44 -18.26 3.86 -10.37
CA THR A 44 -18.00 3.05 -11.56
C THR A 44 -17.80 3.94 -12.76
N VAL A 45 -16.64 3.82 -13.40
CA VAL A 45 -16.27 4.58 -14.59
C VAL A 45 -16.24 3.65 -15.81
N PRO A 46 -17.17 3.77 -16.76
CA PRO A 46 -17.20 2.90 -17.93
C PRO A 46 -15.89 2.93 -18.73
N GLY A 47 -15.39 1.74 -19.09
CA GLY A 47 -14.16 1.58 -19.88
C GLY A 47 -12.87 1.90 -19.12
N LEU A 48 -12.93 2.06 -17.79
CA LEU A 48 -11.73 2.23 -16.96
C LEU A 48 -11.07 0.87 -16.68
N LYS A 49 -9.81 0.73 -17.08
CA LYS A 49 -8.99 -0.47 -16.79
C LYS A 49 -8.33 -0.33 -15.43
N VAL A 50 -8.07 -1.45 -14.74
CA VAL A 50 -7.41 -1.49 -13.42
C VAL A 50 -6.12 -0.67 -13.40
N GLN A 51 -5.15 -0.99 -14.26
CA GLN A 51 -3.86 -0.26 -14.28
C GLN A 51 -4.03 1.22 -14.61
N SER A 52 -4.96 1.56 -15.53
CA SER A 52 -5.27 2.94 -15.90
C SER A 52 -5.83 3.72 -14.70
N ALA A 53 -6.70 3.11 -13.90
CA ALA A 53 -7.23 3.69 -12.68
C ALA A 53 -6.14 3.96 -11.64
N LEU A 54 -5.26 3.00 -11.38
CA LEU A 54 -4.19 3.14 -10.38
C LEU A 54 -3.22 4.25 -10.77
N ASP A 55 -2.83 4.31 -12.05
CA ASP A 55 -1.96 5.37 -12.55
C ASP A 55 -2.59 6.75 -12.49
N GLN A 56 -3.89 6.86 -12.82
CA GLN A 56 -4.62 8.11 -12.64
C GLN A 56 -4.74 8.51 -11.17
N LEU A 57 -5.09 7.58 -10.27
CA LEU A 57 -5.16 7.82 -8.82
C LEU A 57 -3.84 8.28 -8.23
N ARG A 58 -2.72 7.71 -8.70
CA ARG A 58 -1.38 8.17 -8.34
C ARG A 58 -1.16 9.62 -8.68
N LYS A 59 -1.46 10.02 -9.92
CA LYS A 59 -1.32 11.41 -10.36
C LYS A 59 -2.25 12.34 -9.59
N ILE A 60 -3.51 11.96 -9.43
CA ILE A 60 -4.50 12.73 -8.66
C ILE A 60 -4.00 12.94 -7.23
N GLY A 61 -3.54 11.88 -6.56
CA GLY A 61 -3.00 11.97 -5.21
C GLY A 61 -1.76 12.86 -5.13
N ALA A 62 -0.81 12.73 -6.06
CA ALA A 62 0.36 13.60 -6.09
C ALA A 62 0.01 15.08 -6.30
N ASP A 63 -0.90 15.36 -7.25
CA ASP A 63 -1.37 16.72 -7.55
C ASP A 63 -2.15 17.31 -6.36
N ASP A 64 -2.86 16.47 -5.59
CA ASP A 64 -3.56 16.82 -4.35
C ASP A 64 -2.64 16.80 -3.09
N GLN A 65 -1.31 16.76 -3.29
CA GLN A 65 -0.26 16.81 -2.25
C GLN A 65 -0.22 15.61 -1.28
N PHE A 66 -0.75 14.46 -1.68
CA PHE A 66 -0.49 13.20 -0.98
C PHE A 66 0.92 12.69 -1.31
N GLU A 67 1.57 12.07 -0.34
CA GLU A 67 2.70 11.20 -0.62
C GLU A 67 2.18 9.93 -1.32
N VAL A 68 2.74 9.65 -2.50
CA VAL A 68 2.37 8.49 -3.30
C VAL A 68 3.06 7.25 -2.72
N GLY A 69 2.25 6.34 -2.17
CA GLY A 69 2.67 4.98 -1.82
C GLY A 69 2.74 4.08 -3.07
N GLY A 70 3.05 2.80 -2.89
CA GLY A 70 3.14 1.90 -4.03
C GLY A 70 1.79 1.49 -4.61
N GLN A 71 1.87 0.69 -5.67
CA GLN A 71 0.74 0.07 -6.32
C GLN A 71 0.88 -1.44 -6.20
N LEU A 72 -0.22 -2.14 -5.98
CA LEU A 72 -0.24 -3.60 -5.95
C LEU A 72 -1.38 -4.10 -6.84
N VAL A 73 -1.06 -4.81 -7.91
CA VAL A 73 -2.07 -5.44 -8.80
C VAL A 73 -2.14 -6.93 -8.52
N GLU A 74 -3.34 -7.45 -8.28
CA GLU A 74 -3.64 -8.85 -8.00
C GLU A 74 -4.82 -9.32 -8.83
N GLY A 75 -4.51 -10.13 -9.86
CA GLY A 75 -5.51 -10.61 -10.82
C GLY A 75 -6.29 -9.46 -11.45
N ASP A 76 -7.60 -9.45 -11.20
CA ASP A 76 -8.55 -8.48 -11.75
C ASP A 76 -8.77 -7.25 -10.86
N THR A 77 -7.92 -7.06 -9.84
CA THR A 77 -8.01 -5.95 -8.89
C THR A 77 -6.64 -5.31 -8.66
N GLY A 78 -6.62 -4.09 -8.15
CA GLY A 78 -5.39 -3.52 -7.64
C GLY A 78 -5.61 -2.34 -6.72
N ASN A 79 -4.58 -2.02 -5.94
CA ASN A 79 -4.59 -0.99 -4.92
C ASN A 79 -3.55 0.09 -5.23
N GLN A 80 -3.92 1.34 -5.02
CA GLN A 80 -3.03 2.50 -4.95
C GLN A 80 -3.08 3.04 -3.52
N TYR A 81 -1.92 3.20 -2.89
CA TYR A 81 -1.81 3.78 -1.55
C TYR A 81 -1.42 5.25 -1.64
N LEU A 82 -2.12 6.11 -0.90
CA LEU A 82 -1.84 7.54 -0.80
C LEU A 82 -1.75 7.92 0.67
N ILE A 83 -0.72 8.67 1.05
CA ILE A 83 -0.43 8.99 2.45
C ILE A 83 -0.54 10.51 2.63
N GLN A 84 -1.41 10.94 3.53
CA GLN A 84 -1.54 12.34 3.92
C GLN A 84 -0.77 12.57 5.22
N THR A 85 0.25 13.42 5.16
CA THR A 85 1.09 13.78 6.31
C THR A 85 0.92 15.24 6.72
N LYS A 86 0.65 16.12 5.76
CA LYS A 86 0.57 17.57 5.97
C LYS A 86 -0.58 17.94 6.92
N GLY A 87 -0.25 18.66 7.98
CA GLY A 87 -1.23 19.14 8.96
C GLY A 87 -1.80 18.07 9.90
N LEU A 88 -1.28 16.83 9.84
CA LEU A 88 -1.75 15.72 10.65
C LEU A 88 -0.65 15.26 11.62
N ARG A 89 -1.02 15.05 12.89
CA ARG A 89 -0.14 14.43 13.89
C ARG A 89 0.15 12.97 13.57
N THR A 90 -0.87 12.26 13.09
CA THR A 90 -0.79 10.86 12.65
C THR A 90 -1.09 10.81 11.16
N PRO A 91 -0.19 10.28 10.32
CA PRO A 91 -0.45 10.16 8.89
C PRO A 91 -1.72 9.36 8.61
N LEU A 92 -2.51 9.80 7.62
CA LEU A 92 -3.70 9.10 7.16
C LEU A 92 -3.39 8.37 5.87
N VAL A 93 -3.86 7.13 5.74
CA VAL A 93 -3.74 6.35 4.49
C VAL A 93 -5.07 6.27 3.79
N LEU A 94 -5.11 6.71 2.53
CA LEU A 94 -6.19 6.52 1.60
C LEU A 94 -5.81 5.38 0.63
N ILE A 95 -6.64 4.35 0.57
CA ILE A 95 -6.44 3.19 -0.31
C ILE A 95 -7.47 3.30 -1.44
N GLY A 96 -6.99 3.38 -2.67
CA GLY A 96 -7.82 3.31 -3.86
C GLY A 96 -7.76 1.93 -4.49
N THR A 97 -8.88 1.20 -4.46
CA THR A 97 -9.01 -0.14 -5.04
C THR A 97 -9.77 -0.06 -6.35
N ALA A 98 -9.16 -0.52 -7.44
CA ALA A 98 -9.80 -0.62 -8.75
C ALA A 98 -10.05 -2.09 -9.12
N ASP A 99 -11.18 -2.38 -9.76
CA ASP A 99 -11.50 -3.71 -10.27
C ASP A 99 -11.77 -3.72 -11.79
N ARG A 100 -11.84 -4.93 -12.37
CA ARG A 100 -12.09 -5.14 -13.81
C ARG A 100 -13.41 -4.57 -14.34
N SER A 101 -14.38 -4.26 -13.48
CA SER A 101 -15.65 -3.64 -13.89
C SER A 101 -15.52 -2.14 -14.13
N GLY A 102 -14.36 -1.55 -13.82
CA GLY A 102 -14.15 -0.11 -13.84
C GLY A 102 -14.65 0.58 -12.57
N ARG A 103 -15.01 -0.19 -11.53
CA ARG A 103 -15.32 0.34 -10.21
C ARG A 103 -14.05 0.70 -9.48
N VAL A 104 -14.04 1.88 -8.87
CA VAL A 104 -12.97 2.35 -8.00
C VAL A 104 -13.57 2.70 -6.64
N THR A 105 -13.00 2.13 -5.58
CA THR A 105 -13.35 2.41 -4.19
C THR A 105 -12.21 3.15 -3.54
N LEU A 106 -12.47 4.28 -2.89
CA LEU A 106 -11.54 4.95 -1.99
C LEU A 106 -11.95 4.63 -0.55
N ALA A 107 -11.01 4.18 0.26
CA ALA A 107 -11.24 3.87 1.67
C ALA A 107 -10.13 4.44 2.56
N THR A 108 -10.51 4.98 3.71
CA THR A 108 -9.56 5.37 4.75
C THR A 108 -10.09 5.01 6.13
N LYS A 109 -9.19 4.58 7.02
CA LYS A 109 -9.51 4.30 8.42
C LYS A 109 -8.79 5.34 9.28
N LEU A 110 -9.54 6.03 10.11
CA LEU A 110 -8.99 6.94 11.11
C LEU A 110 -8.31 6.15 12.22
N ALA A 111 -7.19 6.67 12.72
CA ALA A 111 -6.65 6.23 13.99
C ALA A 111 -7.58 6.66 15.14
N ARG A 112 -7.54 5.97 16.27
CA ARG A 112 -8.31 6.37 17.45
C ARG A 112 -7.90 7.78 17.90
N GLY A 113 -8.91 8.62 18.19
CA GLY A 113 -8.70 10.03 18.54
C GLY A 113 -8.34 10.95 17.37
N GLN A 114 -8.17 10.41 16.15
CA GLN A 114 -8.11 11.23 14.94
C GLN A 114 -9.53 11.56 14.49
N THR A 115 -9.81 12.84 14.28
CA THR A 115 -11.12 13.32 13.81
C THR A 115 -10.97 14.02 12.48
N ILE A 116 -11.73 13.58 11.49
CA ILE A 116 -11.92 14.25 10.21
C ILE A 116 -13.42 14.45 10.04
N ALA A 117 -13.85 15.64 9.60
CA ALA A 117 -15.28 15.85 9.37
C ALA A 117 -15.76 14.93 8.25
N GLN A 118 -16.91 14.30 8.45
CA GLN A 118 -17.47 13.36 7.48
C GLN A 118 -17.70 14.04 6.11
N GLU A 119 -18.13 15.30 6.13
CA GLU A 119 -18.33 16.10 4.92
C GLU A 119 -17.02 16.33 4.16
N ASP A 120 -15.94 16.68 4.86
CA ASP A 120 -14.62 16.89 4.26
C ASP A 120 -14.09 15.61 3.64
N ALA A 121 -14.23 14.48 4.34
CA ALA A 121 -13.82 13.17 3.82
C ALA A 121 -14.63 12.78 2.58
N ARG A 122 -15.96 12.95 2.63
CA ARG A 122 -16.86 12.68 1.50
C ARG A 122 -16.49 13.53 0.29
N LYS A 123 -16.34 14.84 0.50
CA LYS A 123 -15.98 15.79 -0.55
C LYS A 123 -14.64 15.43 -1.17
N SER A 124 -13.60 15.22 -0.35
CA SER A 124 -12.26 14.86 -0.84
C SER A 124 -12.27 13.57 -1.65
N MET A 125 -12.95 12.51 -1.17
CA MET A 125 -13.01 11.25 -1.89
C MET A 125 -13.77 11.35 -3.21
N CYS A 126 -14.90 12.05 -3.23
CA CYS A 126 -15.68 12.22 -4.46
C CYS A 126 -14.99 13.13 -5.46
N ASP A 127 -14.36 14.22 -5.02
CA ASP A 127 -13.57 15.11 -5.88
C ASP A 127 -12.40 14.33 -6.56
N MET A 128 -11.80 13.35 -5.87
CA MET A 128 -10.79 12.47 -6.48
C MET A 128 -11.38 11.49 -7.49
N LEU A 129 -12.49 10.83 -7.16
CA LEU A 129 -13.15 9.87 -8.05
C LEU A 129 -13.68 10.52 -9.34
N ASP A 130 -14.16 11.76 -9.26
CA ASP A 130 -14.69 12.50 -10.41
C ASP A 130 -13.61 12.89 -11.45
N LYS A 131 -12.35 12.96 -11.01
CA LYS A 131 -11.20 13.21 -11.90
C LYS A 131 -10.89 12.00 -12.79
N LEU A 132 -11.32 10.79 -12.42
CA LEU A 132 -11.06 9.59 -13.20
C LEU A 132 -11.77 9.64 -14.55
N LYS A 133 -11.09 9.11 -15.58
CA LYS A 133 -11.61 8.97 -16.95
C LYS A 133 -11.36 7.55 -17.43
N GLY A 134 -12.36 6.99 -18.11
CA GLY A 134 -12.24 5.70 -18.80
C GLY A 134 -11.83 5.85 -20.26
N GLY A 135 -11.68 4.70 -20.94
CA GLY A 135 -11.39 4.66 -22.37
C GLY A 135 -10.03 5.24 -22.75
N SER A 136 -9.90 5.68 -24.00
CA SER A 136 -8.64 6.22 -24.54
C SER A 136 -8.16 7.48 -23.81
N GLN A 137 -9.08 8.34 -23.36
CA GLN A 137 -8.74 9.51 -22.57
C GLN A 137 -8.12 9.11 -21.22
N GLY A 138 -8.72 8.13 -20.54
CA GLY A 138 -8.16 7.57 -19.31
C GLY A 138 -6.77 6.99 -19.49
N ASP A 139 -6.60 6.19 -20.55
CA ASP A 139 -5.32 5.55 -20.86
C ASP A 139 -4.21 6.58 -21.18
N ALA A 140 -4.56 7.70 -21.83
CA ALA A 140 -3.63 8.81 -22.07
C ALA A 140 -3.23 9.52 -20.76
N LEU A 141 -4.18 9.79 -19.87
CA LEU A 141 -3.90 10.37 -18.55
C LEU A 141 -3.04 9.45 -17.70
N ALA A 142 -3.32 8.14 -17.71
CA ALA A 142 -2.52 7.12 -17.05
C ALA A 142 -1.09 7.06 -17.60
N ALA A 143 -0.91 7.16 -18.92
CA ALA A 143 0.42 7.21 -19.54
C ALA A 143 1.21 8.46 -19.12
N ALA A 144 0.57 9.63 -19.11
CA ALA A 144 1.18 10.85 -18.61
C ALA A 144 1.55 10.75 -17.12
N ALA A 145 0.68 10.13 -16.31
CA ALA A 145 0.95 9.88 -14.90
C ALA A 145 2.19 8.99 -14.70
N ARG A 146 2.35 7.92 -15.48
CA ARG A 146 3.54 7.05 -15.44
C ARG A 146 4.83 7.81 -15.78
N ALA A 147 4.77 8.76 -16.71
CA ALA A 147 5.91 9.57 -17.09
C ALA A 147 6.28 10.61 -16.02
N GLN A 148 5.28 11.27 -15.44
CA GLN A 148 5.48 12.33 -14.44
C GLN A 148 5.84 11.77 -13.05
N TYR A 149 5.20 10.67 -12.66
CA TYR A 149 5.36 10.02 -11.37
C TYR A 149 5.74 8.55 -11.60
N PRO A 150 6.98 8.22 -11.97
CA PRO A 150 7.39 6.85 -12.26
C PRO A 150 7.25 5.93 -11.03
N ILE A 151 6.95 4.64 -11.26
CA ILE A 151 7.05 3.64 -10.19
C ILE A 151 8.54 3.48 -9.85
N SER A 152 8.88 3.44 -8.56
CA SER A 152 10.26 3.28 -8.10
C SER A 152 10.95 2.13 -8.81
N VAL A 153 12.16 2.38 -9.32
CA VAL A 153 13.10 1.32 -9.70
C VAL A 153 13.42 0.45 -8.48
N ALA A 154 13.83 -0.79 -8.72
CA ALA A 154 14.21 -1.70 -7.65
C ALA A 154 15.37 -1.11 -6.82
N GLU A 155 15.15 -0.94 -5.51
CA GLU A 155 16.18 -0.48 -4.57
C GLU A 155 17.16 -1.62 -4.30
N GLU A 156 18.45 -1.42 -4.57
CA GLU A 156 19.49 -2.40 -4.22
C GLU A 156 19.79 -2.34 -2.72
N VAL A 157 19.70 -3.47 -2.03
CA VAL A 157 19.87 -3.53 -0.58
C VAL A 157 20.36 -4.92 -0.13
N THR A 158 21.05 -4.99 1.00
CA THR A 158 21.34 -6.28 1.64
C THR A 158 20.20 -6.70 2.55
N ALA A 159 19.96 -8.02 2.69
CA ALA A 159 18.89 -8.50 3.57
C ALA A 159 19.03 -8.02 5.04
N PRO A 160 20.23 -8.03 5.67
CA PRO A 160 20.38 -7.51 7.03
C PRO A 160 20.09 -6.01 7.15
N ASP A 161 20.49 -5.20 6.16
CA ASP A 161 20.23 -3.75 6.20
C ASP A 161 18.75 -3.44 6.04
N LEU A 162 18.06 -4.15 5.13
CA LEU A 162 16.61 -4.01 4.97
C LEU A 162 15.87 -4.43 6.24
N SER A 163 16.23 -5.57 6.83
CA SER A 163 15.67 -6.02 8.11
C SER A 163 15.87 -5.00 9.24
N LYS A 164 17.08 -4.44 9.36
CA LYS A 164 17.39 -3.42 10.37
C LYS A 164 16.57 -2.16 10.18
N LYS A 165 16.44 -1.67 8.93
CA LYS A 165 15.64 -0.50 8.56
C LYS A 165 14.17 -0.71 8.96
N MET A 166 13.59 -1.82 8.52
CA MET A 166 12.19 -2.15 8.75
C MET A 166 11.88 -2.40 10.21
N GLY A 167 12.72 -3.19 10.88
CA GLY A 167 12.60 -3.44 12.31
C GLY A 167 12.71 -2.15 13.13
N LYS A 168 13.52 -1.17 12.71
CA LYS A 168 13.58 0.14 13.35
C LYS A 168 12.26 0.90 13.16
N GLU A 169 11.77 1.03 11.93
CA GLU A 169 10.52 1.77 11.67
C GLU A 169 9.32 1.15 12.40
N VAL A 170 9.23 -0.17 12.44
CA VAL A 170 8.16 -0.86 13.18
C VAL A 170 8.28 -0.65 14.70
N ARG A 171 9.50 -0.71 15.26
CA ARG A 171 9.71 -0.41 16.68
C ARG A 171 9.40 1.04 17.04
N ASP A 172 9.83 1.99 16.21
CA ASP A 172 9.55 3.41 16.42
C ASP A 172 8.04 3.69 16.38
N THR A 173 7.33 3.06 15.43
CA THR A 173 5.88 3.14 15.31
C THR A 173 5.18 2.50 16.52
N MET A 174 5.65 1.33 16.98
CA MET A 174 5.15 0.70 18.21
C MET A 174 5.38 1.57 19.44
N ALA A 175 6.55 2.21 19.56
CA ALA A 175 6.86 3.08 20.69
C ALA A 175 5.92 4.30 20.72
N ALA A 176 5.65 4.90 19.55
CA ALA A 176 4.70 5.99 19.42
C ALA A 176 3.26 5.57 19.78
N TYR A 177 2.83 4.38 19.35
CA TYR A 177 1.54 3.79 19.73
C TYR A 177 1.43 3.61 21.25
N ASN A 178 2.42 2.95 21.86
CA ASN A 178 2.43 2.66 23.29
C ASN A 178 2.45 3.93 24.15
N ALA A 179 3.21 4.95 23.74
CA ALA A 179 3.25 6.23 24.45
C ALA A 179 1.90 6.97 24.43
N ALA A 180 1.14 6.85 23.34
CA ALA A 180 -0.20 7.40 23.26
C ALA A 180 -1.21 6.64 24.14
N GLY A 181 -1.09 5.31 24.23
CA GLY A 181 -1.90 4.47 25.10
C GLY A 181 -1.64 4.69 26.59
N SER A 182 -0.37 4.73 27.01
CA SER A 182 -0.03 4.79 28.44
C SER A 182 -0.49 6.07 29.13
N PHE A 183 -0.54 7.20 28.42
CA PHE A 183 -1.08 8.45 28.97
C PHE A 183 -2.59 8.36 29.21
N LYS A 184 -3.32 7.72 28.30
CA LYS A 184 -4.75 7.48 28.43
C LYS A 184 -5.06 6.51 29.56
N ASP A 185 -4.28 5.43 29.69
CA ASP A 185 -4.44 4.44 30.76
C ASP A 185 -4.10 5.04 32.13
N LEU A 186 -3.11 5.92 32.20
CA LEU A 186 -2.77 6.69 33.40
C LEU A 186 -3.90 7.64 33.82
N LEU A 187 -4.61 8.25 32.87
CA LEU A 187 -5.72 9.18 33.14
C LEU A 187 -7.07 8.50 33.39
N LEU A 188 -7.33 7.36 32.76
CA LEU A 188 -8.66 6.74 32.72
C LEU A 188 -8.75 5.38 33.41
N GLY A 189 -7.62 4.80 33.85
CA GLY A 189 -7.60 3.61 34.72
C GLY A 189 -8.12 2.30 34.10
N THR A 190 -8.17 2.18 32.76
CA THR A 190 -8.75 1.01 32.08
C THR A 190 -7.69 0.03 31.56
N THR A 191 -7.94 -1.28 31.70
CA THR A 191 -7.12 -2.37 31.11
C THR A 191 -7.70 -2.82 29.76
N THR A 192 -6.93 -2.74 28.67
CA THR A 192 -7.40 -3.00 27.29
C THR A 192 -7.57 -4.49 26.96
N ASN A 193 -8.65 -4.81 26.24
CA ASN A 193 -8.89 -6.12 25.61
C ASN A 193 -9.59 -5.91 24.24
N LYS A 194 -9.14 -6.64 23.21
CA LYS A 194 -9.67 -6.76 21.82
C LYS A 194 -9.80 -5.49 20.94
N GLU A 195 -10.03 -4.30 21.49
CA GLU A 195 -10.06 -3.04 20.71
C GLU A 195 -8.66 -2.67 20.12
N ASP A 196 -7.58 -3.17 20.72
CA ASP A 196 -6.19 -2.87 20.37
C ASP A 196 -5.75 -3.31 18.95
N LEU A 197 -6.35 -4.34 18.37
CA LEU A 197 -5.92 -4.84 17.06
C LEU A 197 -6.33 -3.90 15.91
N GLY A 198 -7.50 -3.27 16.02
CA GLY A 198 -7.98 -2.30 15.05
C GLY A 198 -7.19 -0.98 15.09
N ASP A 199 -6.83 -0.54 16.30
CA ASP A 199 -6.05 0.67 16.52
C ASP A 199 -4.58 0.50 16.13
N ARG A 200 -4.02 -0.68 16.43
CA ARG A 200 -2.70 -1.07 15.95
C ARG A 200 -2.66 -1.15 14.42
N SER A 201 -3.62 -1.83 13.77
CA SER A 201 -3.59 -1.91 12.29
C SER A 201 -3.63 -0.52 11.65
N ALA A 202 -4.50 0.39 12.10
CA ALA A 202 -4.56 1.76 11.60
C ALA A 202 -3.26 2.56 11.83
N THR A 203 -2.62 2.39 12.98
CA THR A 203 -1.35 3.07 13.30
C THR A 203 -0.19 2.58 12.43
N PHE A 204 -0.24 1.32 11.99
CA PHE A 204 0.79 0.72 11.13
C PHE A 204 0.51 0.89 9.63
N LEU A 205 -0.72 1.26 9.23
CA LEU A 205 -1.07 1.50 7.84
C LEU A 205 -0.10 2.43 7.10
N PRO A 206 0.37 3.57 7.67
CA PRO A 206 1.33 4.44 6.99
C PRO A 206 2.65 3.76 6.68
N VAL A 207 3.16 2.94 7.62
CA VAL A 207 4.37 2.15 7.39
C VAL A 207 4.12 1.15 6.26
N TYR A 208 2.99 0.45 6.28
CA TYR A 208 2.66 -0.52 5.24
C TYR A 208 2.53 0.15 3.86
N ALA A 209 1.77 1.24 3.76
CA ALA A 209 1.56 2.02 2.55
C ALA A 209 2.86 2.56 1.94
N LYS A 210 3.87 2.84 2.77
CA LYS A 210 5.19 3.28 2.31
C LYS A 210 5.92 2.20 1.53
N TYR A 211 5.76 0.92 1.87
CA TYR A 211 6.57 -0.18 1.30
C TYR A 211 5.83 -1.07 0.32
N ILE A 212 4.52 -1.31 0.49
CA ILE A 212 3.74 -2.13 -0.43
C ILE A 212 3.90 -1.62 -1.86
N GLY A 213 4.08 -2.54 -2.82
CA GLY A 213 4.30 -2.22 -4.23
C GLY A 213 5.70 -1.72 -4.57
N ARG A 214 6.58 -1.48 -3.58
CA ARG A 214 7.99 -1.15 -3.85
C ARG A 214 8.74 -2.40 -4.30
N ARG A 215 9.71 -2.19 -5.18
CA ARG A 215 10.59 -3.24 -5.66
C ARG A 215 11.94 -3.16 -4.98
N TYR A 216 12.50 -4.30 -4.64
CA TYR A 216 13.82 -4.42 -4.05
C TYR A 216 14.63 -5.47 -4.78
N ARG A 217 15.92 -5.17 -4.99
CA ARG A 217 16.96 -6.13 -5.36
C ARG A 217 17.75 -6.46 -4.10
N ILE A 218 17.46 -7.62 -3.52
CA ILE A 218 17.97 -8.03 -2.23
C ILE A 218 19.12 -9.01 -2.45
N ASP A 219 20.30 -8.67 -1.95
CA ASP A 219 21.43 -9.59 -1.84
C ASP A 219 21.51 -10.12 -0.41
N GLY A 220 21.54 -11.45 -0.25
CA GLY A 220 21.64 -12.05 1.06
C GLY A 220 21.83 -13.56 1.03
N GLN A 221 22.22 -14.07 2.20
CA GLN A 221 22.28 -15.50 2.43
C GLN A 221 20.90 -16.06 2.78
N ILE A 222 20.58 -17.24 2.29
CA ILE A 222 19.34 -17.95 2.60
C ILE A 222 19.39 -18.52 4.02
N TYR A 223 18.36 -18.24 4.81
CA TYR A 223 18.16 -18.83 6.13
C TYR A 223 17.36 -20.13 6.05
N THR A 224 16.19 -20.10 5.41
CA THR A 224 15.31 -21.26 5.24
C THR A 224 14.76 -21.30 3.82
N VAL A 225 14.68 -22.49 3.25
CA VAL A 225 13.97 -22.77 1.99
C VAL A 225 12.66 -23.48 2.34
N ASN A 226 11.53 -22.82 2.06
CA ASN A 226 10.19 -23.35 2.32
C ASN A 226 9.57 -23.78 0.99
N SER A 227 9.71 -25.06 0.66
CA SER A 227 8.99 -25.67 -0.45
C SER A 227 7.52 -25.81 -0.07
N ASN A 228 6.62 -25.39 -0.96
CA ASN A 228 5.19 -25.49 -0.67
C ASN A 228 4.63 -26.82 -1.20
N SER A 229 5.01 -27.93 -0.57
CA SER A 229 4.61 -29.28 -0.97
C SER A 229 3.12 -29.58 -0.82
N TYR A 230 2.34 -28.68 -0.22
CA TYR A 230 0.90 -28.80 0.01
C TYR A 230 0.07 -27.66 -0.61
N SER A 231 0.67 -26.76 -1.40
CA SER A 231 -0.11 -25.69 -2.03
C SER A 231 -1.03 -26.22 -3.11
N SER A 232 -2.30 -25.84 -3.02
CA SER A 232 -3.32 -26.05 -4.06
C SER A 232 -3.44 -24.87 -5.04
N ARG A 233 -2.58 -23.85 -4.93
CA ARG A 233 -2.61 -22.66 -5.80
C ARG A 233 -1.75 -22.90 -7.05
N PRO A 234 -2.34 -22.84 -8.26
CA PRO A 234 -1.57 -22.99 -9.50
C PRO A 234 -0.44 -21.95 -9.59
N GLY A 235 0.79 -22.40 -9.86
CA GLY A 235 1.95 -21.53 -10.05
C GLY A 235 2.74 -21.18 -8.78
N GLU A 236 2.34 -21.67 -7.61
CA GLU A 236 3.12 -21.44 -6.38
C GLU A 236 4.36 -22.34 -6.34
N VAL A 237 5.55 -21.72 -6.35
CA VAL A 237 6.84 -22.43 -6.38
C VAL A 237 7.32 -22.76 -4.97
N GLY A 238 7.29 -21.78 -4.08
CA GLY A 238 7.89 -21.83 -2.76
C GLY A 238 8.45 -20.47 -2.37
N SER A 239 9.05 -20.42 -1.19
CA SER A 239 9.60 -19.17 -0.65
C SER A 239 10.89 -19.39 0.11
N ILE A 240 11.71 -18.36 0.18
CA ILE A 240 12.86 -18.33 1.08
C ILE A 240 12.67 -17.27 2.15
N ASN A 241 13.32 -17.46 3.29
CA ASN A 241 13.61 -16.37 4.22
C ASN A 241 15.10 -16.06 4.14
N TYR A 242 15.44 -14.78 4.10
CA TYR A 242 16.84 -14.37 4.20
C TYR A 242 17.35 -14.46 5.64
N LEU A 243 18.65 -14.69 5.75
CA LEU A 243 19.40 -14.57 6.99
C LEU A 243 19.72 -13.10 7.23
N VAL A 244 19.04 -12.53 8.22
CA VAL A 244 19.04 -11.10 8.55
C VAL A 244 19.79 -10.79 9.84
N THR A 245 20.24 -11.80 10.57
CA THR A 245 21.09 -11.62 11.76
C THR A 245 22.34 -10.79 11.39
N PRO A 246 22.55 -9.64 12.05
CA PRO A 246 23.67 -8.77 11.73
C PRO A 246 25.01 -9.42 12.13
N THR A 247 26.04 -9.19 11.32
CA THR A 247 27.43 -9.42 11.71
C THR A 247 27.89 -8.29 12.63
N ARG A 248 28.59 -8.60 13.74
CA ARG A 248 29.08 -7.60 14.71
C ARG A 248 30.59 -7.75 14.96
N GLY A 249 31.26 -6.63 15.25
CA GLY A 249 32.68 -6.57 15.63
C GLY A 249 33.65 -6.33 14.46
N LEU A 250 34.90 -5.95 14.78
CA LEU A 250 35.97 -5.67 13.79
C LEU A 250 36.25 -6.86 12.84
N LEU A 251 35.97 -8.08 13.31
CA LEU A 251 36.15 -9.33 12.56
C LEU A 251 34.88 -9.80 11.85
N ARG A 252 33.79 -9.01 11.85
CA ARG A 252 32.48 -9.34 11.24
C ARG A 252 31.91 -10.70 11.68
N ILE A 253 32.10 -11.08 12.94
CA ILE A 253 31.61 -12.37 13.45
C ILE A 253 30.09 -12.31 13.53
N ARG A 254 29.42 -13.31 12.95
CA ARG A 254 27.96 -13.40 12.94
C ARG A 254 27.46 -13.78 14.33
N GLN A 255 26.39 -13.13 14.80
CA GLN A 255 25.68 -13.65 15.96
C GLN A 255 25.00 -14.97 15.60
N ASN A 256 24.77 -15.83 16.59
CA ASN A 256 24.15 -17.13 16.37
C ASN A 256 22.84 -16.98 15.57
N ASP A 257 22.76 -17.70 14.45
CA ASP A 257 21.62 -17.64 13.53
C ASP A 257 20.32 -18.17 14.16
N THR A 258 20.40 -18.84 15.32
CA THR A 258 19.26 -19.17 16.18
C THR A 258 18.42 -17.93 16.55
N PHE A 259 19.00 -16.72 16.54
CA PHE A 259 18.29 -15.48 16.82
C PHE A 259 17.77 -14.75 15.57
N ASN A 260 17.86 -15.34 14.39
CA ASN A 260 17.41 -14.70 13.15
C ASN A 260 15.95 -14.25 13.24
N ASN A 261 15.09 -15.11 13.80
CA ASN A 261 13.66 -14.87 13.96
C ASN A 261 13.31 -13.77 14.98
N ASN A 262 14.29 -13.28 15.75
CA ASN A 262 14.11 -12.12 16.63
C ASN A 262 14.26 -10.78 15.87
N ASN A 263 14.78 -10.83 14.65
CA ASN A 263 14.88 -9.68 13.75
C ASN A 263 13.67 -9.65 12.80
N TYR A 264 13.58 -8.56 12.05
CA TYR A 264 12.50 -8.38 11.09
C TYR A 264 12.74 -9.30 9.87
N THR A 265 11.86 -10.27 9.65
CA THR A 265 12.04 -11.28 8.61
C THR A 265 11.81 -10.70 7.22
N ILE A 266 12.66 -11.07 6.26
CA ILE A 266 12.50 -10.74 4.85
C ILE A 266 12.24 -12.04 4.09
N ARG A 267 11.01 -12.20 3.57
CA ARG A 267 10.57 -13.38 2.83
C ARG A 267 10.45 -13.07 1.34
N CYS A 268 10.87 -14.00 0.49
CA CYS A 268 10.72 -13.92 -0.96
C CYS A 268 9.93 -15.11 -1.48
N GLU A 269 8.76 -14.86 -2.06
CA GLU A 269 7.91 -15.83 -2.76
C GLU A 269 8.24 -15.81 -4.25
N PHE A 270 8.64 -16.96 -4.79
CA PHE A 270 9.17 -17.05 -6.15
C PHE A 270 8.09 -16.93 -7.22
N ALA A 271 8.43 -16.29 -8.33
CA ALA A 271 7.56 -16.27 -9.50
C ALA A 271 7.40 -17.70 -10.09
N PRO A 272 6.26 -18.03 -10.72
CA PRO A 272 5.99 -19.37 -11.27
C PRO A 272 7.08 -19.91 -12.21
N ASP A 273 7.68 -19.02 -12.99
CA ASP A 273 8.73 -19.34 -13.96
C ASP A 273 10.14 -19.47 -13.35
N GLN A 274 10.26 -19.39 -12.02
CA GLN A 274 11.52 -19.56 -11.29
C GLN A 274 11.61 -20.91 -10.57
N ALA A 275 10.72 -21.86 -10.87
CA ALA A 275 10.67 -23.18 -10.24
C ALA A 275 12.01 -23.94 -10.32
N ALA A 276 12.67 -23.92 -11.48
CA ALA A 276 13.95 -24.58 -11.68
C ALA A 276 15.07 -23.96 -10.82
N ASN A 277 15.14 -22.62 -10.78
CA ASN A 277 16.11 -21.91 -9.96
C ASN A 277 15.88 -22.19 -8.48
N PHE A 278 14.62 -22.13 -8.03
CA PHE A 278 14.23 -22.41 -6.66
C PHE A 278 14.61 -23.83 -6.21
N ALA A 279 14.39 -24.85 -7.06
CA ALA A 279 14.70 -26.23 -6.75
C ALA A 279 16.19 -26.49 -6.48
N MET A 280 17.08 -25.59 -6.93
CA MET A 280 18.51 -25.69 -6.71
C MET A 280 18.98 -24.99 -5.42
N LEU A 281 18.15 -24.14 -4.83
CA LEU A 281 18.52 -23.35 -3.65
C LEU A 281 18.55 -24.21 -2.39
N ARG A 282 19.55 -23.95 -1.55
CA ARG A 282 19.74 -24.59 -0.25
C ARG A 282 19.88 -23.52 0.82
N GLU A 283 19.65 -23.93 2.07
CA GLU A 283 20.03 -23.09 3.21
C GLU A 283 21.51 -22.75 3.11
N ARG A 284 21.87 -21.52 3.50
CA ARG A 284 23.23 -20.96 3.42
C ARG A 284 23.74 -20.59 2.02
N ASP A 285 22.99 -20.86 0.96
CA ASP A 285 23.33 -20.30 -0.34
C ASP A 285 23.19 -18.78 -0.34
N TRP A 286 23.96 -18.12 -1.20
CA TRP A 286 23.77 -16.70 -1.48
C TRP A 286 22.87 -16.55 -2.69
N ALA A 287 21.89 -15.65 -2.58
CA ALA A 287 20.99 -15.33 -3.67
C ALA A 287 20.78 -13.83 -3.75
N LYS A 288 20.86 -13.30 -4.97
CA LYS A 288 20.40 -11.95 -5.30
C LYS A 288 19.04 -12.08 -5.99
N LEU A 289 17.98 -11.64 -5.31
CA LEU A 289 16.62 -11.73 -5.84
C LEU A 289 15.99 -10.34 -5.98
N GLU A 290 15.31 -10.10 -7.10
CA GLU A 290 14.44 -8.94 -7.29
C GLU A 290 12.98 -9.34 -7.06
N GLY A 291 12.24 -8.58 -6.24
CA GLY A 291 10.83 -8.82 -5.97
C GLY A 291 10.06 -7.54 -5.67
N GLU A 292 8.73 -7.65 -5.56
CA GLU A 292 7.81 -6.57 -5.21
C GLU A 292 7.19 -6.84 -3.84
N VAL A 293 7.19 -5.88 -2.92
CA VAL A 293 6.60 -6.04 -1.59
C VAL A 293 5.08 -6.20 -1.70
N SER A 294 4.56 -7.36 -1.29
CA SER A 294 3.13 -7.68 -1.28
C SER A 294 2.51 -7.60 0.10
N ALA A 295 3.30 -7.79 1.16
CA ALA A 295 2.83 -7.72 2.53
C ALA A 295 3.91 -7.15 3.46
N VAL A 296 3.46 -6.38 4.44
CA VAL A 296 4.27 -5.87 5.54
C VAL A 296 3.48 -6.08 6.83
N GLU A 297 4.09 -6.75 7.78
CA GLU A 297 3.51 -7.13 9.05
C GLU A 297 4.42 -6.65 10.19
N GLY A 298 3.99 -6.85 11.44
CA GLY A 298 4.71 -6.40 12.62
C GLY A 298 6.12 -6.99 12.80
N SER A 299 6.44 -8.09 12.12
CA SER A 299 7.73 -8.77 12.25
C SER A 299 8.32 -9.28 10.93
N SER A 300 7.64 -9.05 9.81
CA SER A 300 8.00 -9.65 8.53
C SER A 300 7.55 -8.77 7.37
N MET A 301 8.31 -8.77 6.27
CA MET A 301 7.79 -8.41 4.96
C MET A 301 7.86 -9.62 4.03
N THR A 302 6.94 -9.64 3.08
CA THR A 302 6.93 -10.60 1.98
C THR A 302 7.05 -9.85 0.67
N LEU A 303 8.00 -10.30 -0.14
CA LEU A 303 8.11 -9.94 -1.54
C LEU A 303 7.52 -11.06 -2.38
N ARG A 304 6.69 -10.72 -3.35
CA ARG A 304 6.14 -11.62 -4.35
C ARG A 304 6.90 -11.53 -5.67
N ASN A 305 6.66 -12.50 -6.54
CA ASN A 305 7.25 -12.57 -7.88
C ASN A 305 8.78 -12.47 -7.85
N CYS A 306 9.42 -13.04 -6.82
CA CYS A 306 10.87 -12.97 -6.68
C CYS A 306 11.55 -13.74 -7.82
N ARG A 307 12.56 -13.10 -8.40
CA ARG A 307 13.34 -13.59 -9.55
C ARG A 307 14.82 -13.45 -9.27
N GLN A 308 15.59 -14.45 -9.69
CA GLN A 308 17.05 -14.33 -9.63
C GLN A 308 17.53 -13.31 -10.68
N VAL A 309 18.48 -12.46 -10.27
CA VAL A 309 19.06 -11.40 -11.10
C VAL A 309 20.58 -11.41 -11.09
#